data_AF-A0AA39TZD9-F1
#
_entry.id   AF-A0AA39TZD9-F1
#
_cell.length_a   1.000
_cell.length_b   1.000
_cell.length_c   1.000
_cell.angle_alpha   90.00
_cell.angle_beta   90.00
_cell.angle_gamma   90.00
#
_symmetry.space_group_name_H-M   'P 1'
#
loop_
_entity.id
_entity.type
_entity.pdbx_description
1 polymer ?
#
loop_
_entity_poly.entity_id
_entity_poly.type
_entity_poly.pdbx_seq_one_letter_code
_entity_poly.pdbx_strand_id
1 'polypeptide(L)'
;MALAVQGFTLVSILAPNSLEIGSALPINVTLDVPTILFNESSQATGWNPEFGSYPNCAVKTSTAWKRILGHSFQSDELITWKPPEGCQNGCNYTIQYPAPALRCSDISQEEILGIANSSDPIQPIAQAPLCASIAMAWSTQGNALSNDAFSNKTVGGARCSLYNTTQGAVVSFLNSTATIHPTIISYNEAFKDFNIGESGCDMISSNNINTTLLAYYANYYAIAEWLFQQLDGSIIFYAEGVHSGPNVSNSATSNIFYLNEFTGQFSPRTPDIRHGLEQLLVNLTVALIASSMNTTEVSASVEQNKLVWEYDAHRLWIIYGIALGLTAFSGVVGLACILKDGDNESLSFMDILRATRNPKLDELYGEDMDNTTRAQSVLQYNVPKAYGPN
;
A
#
# COMPACT_ATOMS: atom_id res chain seq x y z
N MET A 1 -10.50 56.28 5.65
CA MET A 1 -9.97 56.04 4.29
C MET A 1 -8.48 55.68 4.30
N ALA A 2 -7.60 56.44 4.97
CA ALA A 2 -6.15 56.14 5.02
C ALA A 2 -5.81 54.73 5.59
N LEU A 3 -6.49 54.29 6.64
CA LEU A 3 -6.28 52.94 7.22
C LEU A 3 -6.68 51.81 6.26
N ALA A 4 -7.73 52.00 5.46
CA ALA A 4 -8.15 51.01 4.47
C ALA A 4 -7.11 50.89 3.34
N VAL A 5 -6.59 52.02 2.85
CA VAL A 5 -5.52 52.03 1.83
C VAL A 5 -4.26 51.35 2.35
N GLN A 6 -3.87 51.59 3.60
CA GLN A 6 -2.74 50.91 4.23
C GLN A 6 -2.98 49.40 4.40
N GLY A 7 -4.20 48.98 4.75
CA GLY A 7 -4.59 47.57 4.82
C GLY A 7 -4.38 46.84 3.49
N PHE A 8 -4.81 47.44 2.37
CA PHE A 8 -4.61 46.85 1.04
C PHE A 8 -3.13 46.71 0.65
N THR A 9 -2.28 47.68 1.03
CA THR A 9 -0.83 47.57 0.78
C THR A 9 -0.16 46.47 1.61
N LEU A 10 -0.68 46.17 2.80
CA LEU A 10 -0.15 45.10 3.64
C LEU A 10 -0.47 43.72 3.04
N VAL A 11 -1.68 43.55 2.50
CA VAL A 11 -2.12 42.30 1.84
C VAL A 11 -1.26 41.99 0.62
N SER A 12 -0.92 42.98 -0.21
CA SER A 12 -0.09 42.75 -1.39
C SER A 12 1.36 42.38 -1.06
N ILE A 13 1.88 42.78 0.10
CA ILE A 13 3.23 42.40 0.56
C ILE A 13 3.23 41.04 1.25
N LEU A 14 2.20 40.73 2.04
CA LEU A 14 2.17 39.51 2.85
C LEU A 14 1.61 38.30 2.09
N ALA A 15 0.69 38.48 1.15
CA ALA A 15 0.09 37.36 0.40
C ALA A 15 1.13 36.51 -0.36
N PRO A 16 2.17 37.07 -1.02
CA PRO A 16 3.21 36.26 -1.65
C PRO A 16 4.02 35.40 -0.66
N ASN A 17 4.11 35.80 0.62
CA ASN A 17 4.80 35.01 1.67
C ASN A 17 3.98 33.82 2.20
N SER A 18 2.76 33.63 1.71
CA SER A 18 1.94 32.45 2.01
C SER A 18 2.15 31.30 1.01
N LEU A 19 2.98 31.51 -0.01
CA LEU A 19 3.38 30.47 -0.95
C LEU A 19 4.46 29.60 -0.31
N GLU A 20 4.17 28.32 -0.20
CA GLU A 20 5.14 27.31 0.18
C GLU A 20 5.48 26.45 -1.03
N ILE A 21 6.73 26.01 -1.12
CA ILE A 21 7.15 25.07 -2.16
C ILE A 21 6.76 23.67 -1.67
N GLY A 22 5.67 23.15 -2.23
CA GLY A 22 5.19 21.80 -1.97
C GLY A 22 5.64 20.82 -3.05
N SER A 23 5.50 19.53 -2.74
CA SER A 23 5.54 18.49 -3.77
C SER A 23 4.21 18.53 -4.54
N ALA A 24 4.28 18.42 -5.87
CA ALA A 24 3.09 18.30 -6.69
C ALA A 24 2.22 17.12 -6.22
N LEU A 25 0.90 17.31 -6.30
CA LEU A 25 -0.06 16.24 -6.03
C LEU A 25 0.23 15.03 -6.93
N PRO A 26 0.12 13.81 -6.39
CA PRO A 26 0.26 12.60 -7.19
C PRO A 26 -0.73 12.59 -8.36
N ILE A 27 -0.31 12.03 -9.49
CA ILE A 27 -1.18 11.83 -10.65
C ILE A 27 -1.44 10.35 -10.89
N ASN A 28 -2.66 10.05 -11.33
CA ASN A 28 -3.00 8.72 -11.77
C ASN A 28 -2.46 8.49 -13.19
N VAL A 29 -1.57 7.51 -13.32
CA VAL A 29 -0.94 7.10 -14.58
C VAL A 29 -1.06 5.60 -14.70
N THR A 30 -1.34 5.11 -15.91
CA THR A 30 -1.30 3.68 -16.21
C THR A 30 0.15 3.23 -16.29
N LEU A 31 0.55 2.26 -15.47
CA LEU A 31 1.89 1.68 -15.46
C LEU A 31 1.84 0.20 -15.81
N ASP A 32 2.84 -0.26 -16.56
CA ASP A 32 3.10 -1.69 -16.75
C ASP A 32 3.87 -2.23 -15.55
N VAL A 33 3.21 -3.10 -14.78
CA VAL A 33 3.79 -3.69 -13.57
C VAL A 33 3.98 -5.19 -13.73
N PRO A 34 5.01 -5.79 -13.12
CA PRO A 34 5.21 -7.23 -13.17
C PRO A 34 3.98 -7.99 -12.65
N THR A 35 3.63 -9.06 -13.35
CA THR A 35 2.54 -9.97 -12.99
C THR A 35 2.95 -11.41 -13.26
N ILE A 36 2.17 -12.36 -12.76
CA ILE A 36 2.32 -13.76 -13.08
C ILE A 36 1.03 -14.31 -13.71
N LEU A 37 1.18 -14.97 -14.85
CA LEU A 37 0.08 -15.61 -15.57
C LEU A 37 0.24 -17.12 -15.47
N PHE A 38 -0.43 -17.73 -14.50
CA PHE A 38 -0.36 -19.17 -14.27
C PHE A 38 -1.03 -19.99 -15.37
N ASN A 39 -1.90 -19.39 -16.19
CA ASN A 39 -2.58 -20.03 -17.31
C ASN A 39 -1.73 -20.09 -18.59
N GLU A 40 -0.71 -19.25 -18.74
CA GLU A 40 0.08 -19.14 -19.97
C GLU A 40 1.47 -19.79 -19.88
N SER A 41 2.05 -19.82 -18.67
CA SER A 41 3.47 -20.16 -18.55
C SER A 41 3.70 -21.67 -18.46
N SER A 42 4.40 -22.23 -19.46
CA SER A 42 5.17 -23.47 -19.31
C SER A 42 6.50 -23.26 -18.59
N GLN A 43 6.87 -22.00 -18.29
CA GLN A 43 8.13 -21.62 -17.62
C GLN A 43 8.23 -22.14 -16.18
N ALA A 44 7.08 -22.34 -15.55
CA ALA A 44 6.88 -22.91 -14.23
C ALA A 44 7.12 -24.42 -14.20
N THR A 45 6.64 -25.12 -15.22
CA THR A 45 6.75 -26.57 -15.36
C THR A 45 8.02 -26.91 -16.11
N GLY A 46 9.03 -27.41 -15.40
CA GLY A 46 10.04 -28.24 -16.03
C GLY A 46 9.39 -29.57 -16.37
N TRP A 47 8.49 -29.60 -17.36
CA TRP A 47 7.90 -30.83 -17.83
C TRP A 47 9.03 -31.61 -18.50
N ASN A 48 9.61 -32.56 -17.76
CA ASN A 48 10.66 -33.41 -18.27
C ASN A 48 10.05 -34.77 -18.60
N PRO A 49 9.71 -35.04 -19.88
CA PRO A 49 9.24 -36.35 -20.30
C PRO A 49 10.31 -37.46 -20.19
N GLU A 50 11.56 -37.14 -19.86
CA GLU A 50 12.68 -38.07 -20.04
C GLU A 50 12.91 -39.07 -18.90
N PHE A 51 12.15 -39.06 -17.80
CA PHE A 51 12.35 -40.05 -16.74
C PHE A 51 11.43 -41.28 -16.86
N GLY A 52 11.77 -42.11 -17.86
CA GLY A 52 11.73 -43.58 -17.82
C GLY A 52 10.40 -44.28 -17.50
N SER A 53 9.76 -44.84 -18.53
CA SER A 53 8.94 -46.07 -18.56
C SER A 53 7.86 -46.33 -17.46
N TYR A 54 7.59 -45.40 -16.55
CA TYR A 54 6.53 -45.47 -15.55
C TYR A 54 5.56 -44.30 -15.70
N PRO A 55 4.24 -44.50 -15.51
CA PRO A 55 3.18 -43.56 -15.88
C PRO A 55 3.03 -42.33 -14.95
N ASN A 56 4.06 -41.97 -14.19
CA ASN A 56 3.94 -40.94 -13.16
C ASN A 56 4.30 -39.56 -13.72
N CYS A 57 3.30 -38.83 -14.25
CA CYS A 57 3.45 -37.41 -14.57
C CYS A 57 3.58 -36.59 -13.29
N ALA A 58 4.78 -36.55 -12.73
CA ALA A 58 5.12 -35.62 -11.66
C ALA A 58 5.32 -34.22 -12.24
N VAL A 59 4.45 -33.29 -11.88
CA VAL A 59 4.59 -31.88 -12.27
C VAL A 59 5.66 -31.24 -11.38
N LYS A 60 6.86 -31.04 -11.92
CA LYS A 60 7.98 -30.48 -11.17
C LYS A 60 8.13 -28.98 -11.46
N THR A 61 8.38 -28.21 -10.41
CA THR A 61 8.83 -26.81 -10.52
C THR A 61 10.14 -26.72 -11.30
N SER A 62 10.24 -25.76 -12.22
CA SER A 62 11.47 -25.46 -12.95
C SER A 62 12.62 -25.07 -12.01
N THR A 63 13.87 -25.24 -12.46
CA THR A 63 15.06 -24.87 -11.69
C THR A 63 15.10 -23.38 -11.34
N ALA A 64 14.59 -22.53 -12.23
CA ALA A 64 14.44 -21.10 -11.97
C ALA A 64 13.49 -20.83 -10.80
N TRP A 65 12.30 -21.43 -10.81
CA TRP A 65 11.32 -21.30 -9.72
C TRP A 65 11.85 -21.86 -8.41
N LYS A 66 12.49 -23.03 -8.40
CA LYS A 66 13.11 -23.59 -7.19
C LYS A 66 14.09 -22.62 -6.52
N ARG A 67 14.90 -21.91 -7.31
CA ARG A 67 15.87 -20.94 -6.80
C ARG A 67 15.17 -19.74 -6.13
N ILE A 68 14.12 -19.22 -6.75
CA ILE A 68 13.39 -18.04 -6.27
C ILE A 68 12.54 -18.39 -5.04
N LEU A 69 11.81 -19.51 -5.13
CA LEU A 69 11.02 -20.04 -4.03
C LEU A 69 11.92 -20.39 -2.83
N GLY A 70 13.07 -21.02 -3.06
CA GLY A 70 14.05 -21.32 -2.00
C GLY A 70 14.58 -20.06 -1.31
N HIS A 71 14.92 -19.03 -2.07
CA HIS A 71 15.35 -17.74 -1.50
C HIS A 71 14.23 -17.09 -0.69
N SER A 72 12.99 -17.09 -1.18
CA SER A 72 11.85 -16.51 -0.47
C SER A 72 11.42 -17.33 0.75
N PHE A 73 11.66 -18.64 0.77
CA PHE A 73 11.36 -19.52 1.89
C PHE A 73 12.31 -19.33 3.08
N GLN A 74 13.56 -18.95 2.79
CA GLN A 74 14.62 -18.69 3.77
C GLN A 74 14.72 -17.21 4.18
N SER A 75 14.08 -16.30 3.43
CA SER A 75 14.13 -14.85 3.70
C SER A 75 12.95 -14.39 4.56
N ASP A 76 13.23 -13.54 5.56
CA ASP A 76 12.19 -12.84 6.32
C ASP A 76 11.67 -11.60 5.56
N GLU A 77 12.45 -11.15 4.57
CA GLU A 77 12.09 -10.03 3.71
C GLU A 77 11.47 -10.55 2.40
N LEU A 78 10.41 -9.87 1.96
CA LEU A 78 9.80 -10.11 0.66
C LEU A 78 10.79 -9.80 -0.47
N ILE A 79 10.89 -10.70 -1.45
CA ILE A 79 11.63 -10.41 -2.68
C ILE A 79 10.86 -9.33 -3.44
N THR A 80 11.49 -8.17 -3.58
CA THR A 80 10.94 -7.01 -4.31
C THR A 80 11.39 -7.01 -5.77
N TRP A 81 10.73 -6.19 -6.59
CA TRP A 81 11.12 -5.95 -7.99
C TRP A 81 11.49 -4.49 -8.24
N LYS A 82 12.11 -4.24 -9.38
CA LYS A 82 12.52 -2.89 -9.81
C LYS A 82 11.28 -2.01 -10.04
N PRO A 83 11.37 -0.70 -9.75
CA PRO A 83 10.27 0.21 -10.04
C PRO A 83 9.92 0.18 -11.54
N PRO A 84 8.62 0.16 -11.88
CA PRO A 84 8.18 0.22 -13.28
C PRO A 84 8.60 1.55 -13.92
N GLU A 85 8.68 1.58 -15.25
CA GLU A 85 9.00 2.80 -15.97
C GLU A 85 7.98 3.90 -15.64
N GLY A 86 8.45 5.09 -15.26
CA GLY A 86 7.61 6.20 -14.78
C GLY A 86 7.50 6.33 -13.26
N CYS A 87 7.95 5.34 -12.49
CA CYS A 87 7.94 5.36 -11.02
C CYS A 87 9.31 5.72 -10.40
N GLN A 88 9.95 6.79 -10.87
CA GLN A 88 11.32 7.13 -10.44
C GLN A 88 11.40 7.70 -9.02
N ASN A 89 10.46 8.58 -8.65
CA ASN A 89 10.49 9.28 -7.36
C ASN A 89 9.68 8.54 -6.30
N GLY A 90 8.50 8.08 -6.69
CA GLY A 90 7.63 7.28 -5.87
C GLY A 90 6.34 6.97 -6.62
N CYS A 91 5.77 5.82 -6.35
CA CYS A 91 4.44 5.49 -6.82
C CYS A 91 3.77 4.51 -5.87
N ASN A 92 2.44 4.55 -5.84
CA ASN A 92 1.62 3.61 -5.11
C ASN A 92 0.59 3.01 -6.07
N TYR A 93 0.54 1.69 -6.13
CA TYR A 93 -0.43 0.97 -6.94
C TYR A 93 -0.90 -0.30 -6.24
N THR A 94 -2.04 -0.81 -6.69
CA THR A 94 -2.57 -2.09 -6.24
C THR A 94 -2.69 -3.01 -7.43
N ILE A 95 -2.11 -4.20 -7.32
CA ILE A 95 -2.26 -5.27 -8.32
C ILE A 95 -3.21 -6.33 -7.77
N GLN A 96 -4.01 -6.94 -8.64
CA GLN A 96 -4.82 -8.11 -8.32
C GLN A 96 -4.46 -9.24 -9.29
N TYR A 97 -4.25 -10.44 -8.76
CA TYR A 97 -3.86 -11.59 -9.55
C TYR A 97 -4.41 -12.89 -8.95
N PRO A 98 -4.75 -13.89 -9.78
CA PRO A 98 -5.13 -15.21 -9.29
C PRO A 98 -3.87 -15.95 -8.82
N ALA A 99 -3.87 -16.48 -7.59
CA ALA A 99 -2.74 -17.24 -7.04
C ALA A 99 -3.18 -18.36 -6.09
N PRO A 100 -2.34 -19.40 -5.89
CA PRO A 100 -2.59 -20.40 -4.86
C PRO A 100 -2.44 -19.78 -3.48
N ALA A 101 -3.34 -20.13 -2.56
CA ALA A 101 -3.14 -19.89 -1.13
C ALA A 101 -3.44 -21.15 -0.34
N LEU A 102 -2.85 -21.26 0.85
CA LEU A 102 -3.26 -22.27 1.82
C LEU A 102 -4.40 -21.70 2.64
N ARG A 103 -5.27 -22.58 3.12
CA ARG A 103 -6.19 -22.30 4.22
C ARG A 103 -6.01 -23.38 5.27
N CYS A 104 -5.60 -22.97 6.46
CA CYS A 104 -5.15 -23.85 7.50
C CYS A 104 -6.14 -23.93 8.67
N SER A 105 -6.20 -25.10 9.30
CA SER A 105 -6.97 -25.39 10.51
C SER A 105 -6.06 -26.05 11.54
N ASP A 106 -6.33 -25.83 12.83
CA ASP A 106 -5.53 -26.48 13.88
C ASP A 106 -5.80 -27.97 13.87
N ILE A 107 -4.75 -28.76 14.09
CA ILE A 107 -4.87 -30.18 14.38
C ILE A 107 -4.98 -30.33 15.89
N SER A 108 -6.05 -30.99 16.35
CA SER A 108 -6.26 -31.22 17.79
C SER A 108 -5.14 -32.09 18.37
N GLN A 109 -4.85 -31.88 19.65
CA GLN A 109 -3.87 -32.71 20.36
C GLN A 109 -4.29 -34.18 20.39
N GLU A 110 -5.58 -34.47 20.49
CA GLU A 110 -6.09 -35.86 20.46
C GLU A 110 -5.85 -36.52 19.10
N GLU A 111 -6.00 -35.80 18.00
CA GLU A 111 -5.74 -36.32 16.66
C GLU A 111 -4.25 -36.66 16.48
N ILE A 112 -3.34 -35.79 16.96
CA ILE A 112 -1.90 -36.03 16.88
C ILE A 112 -1.48 -37.20 17.77
N LEU A 113 -2.04 -37.31 18.98
CA LEU A 113 -1.72 -38.39 19.92
C LEU A 113 -2.39 -39.72 19.53
N GLY A 114 -3.58 -39.69 18.93
CA GLY A 114 -4.29 -40.88 18.47
C GLY A 114 -3.53 -41.64 17.39
N ILE A 115 -2.76 -40.94 16.57
CA ILE A 115 -1.86 -41.51 15.55
C ILE A 115 -0.66 -42.22 16.20
N ALA A 116 -0.14 -41.69 17.33
CA ALA A 116 1.05 -42.22 17.99
C ALA A 116 0.85 -43.56 18.72
N ASN A 117 -0.40 -44.04 18.85
CA ASN A 117 -0.71 -45.35 19.44
C ASN A 117 -0.55 -46.52 18.45
N SER A 118 -0.23 -46.27 17.18
CA SER A 118 0.32 -47.33 16.33
C SER A 118 1.72 -47.63 16.81
N SER A 119 2.01 -48.89 17.13
CA SER A 119 3.23 -49.38 17.79
C SER A 119 4.56 -49.16 17.04
N ASP A 120 4.58 -48.37 15.96
CA ASP A 120 5.79 -47.96 15.26
C ASP A 120 6.21 -46.54 15.69
N PRO A 121 7.37 -46.39 16.37
CA PRO A 121 7.87 -45.10 16.79
C PRO A 121 8.45 -44.35 15.58
N ILE A 122 8.03 -43.10 15.41
CA ILE A 122 8.76 -42.07 14.66
C ILE A 122 8.74 -42.25 13.14
N GLN A 123 7.58 -41.98 12.52
CA GLN A 123 7.60 -41.16 11.31
C GLN A 123 6.56 -40.05 11.48
N PRO A 124 6.90 -38.76 11.28
CA PRO A 124 5.88 -37.76 11.04
C PRO A 124 5.08 -38.25 9.84
N ILE A 125 3.82 -38.62 10.07
CA ILE A 125 2.96 -39.08 8.99
C ILE A 125 2.55 -37.82 8.21
N ALA A 126 3.45 -37.33 7.36
CA ALA A 126 3.05 -36.69 6.12
C ALA A 126 2.50 -37.80 5.22
N GLN A 127 1.36 -38.39 5.59
CA GLN A 127 0.54 -39.07 4.60
C GLN A 127 0.12 -37.93 3.69
N ALA A 128 0.77 -37.79 2.54
CA ALA A 128 0.35 -36.89 1.48
C ALA A 128 -1.03 -37.40 1.02
N PRO A 129 -2.15 -36.85 1.52
CA PRO A 129 -3.45 -37.30 1.08
C PRO A 129 -3.70 -36.51 -0.19
N LEU A 130 -3.56 -37.18 -1.34
CA LEU A 130 -4.07 -36.72 -2.62
C LEU A 130 -3.89 -35.20 -2.86
N CYS A 131 -2.67 -34.81 -3.20
CA CYS A 131 -2.32 -33.66 -4.03
C CYS A 131 -2.69 -32.21 -3.60
N ALA A 132 -3.60 -31.97 -2.66
CA ALA A 132 -4.08 -30.61 -2.36
C ALA A 132 -4.14 -30.27 -0.87
N SER A 133 -3.83 -31.21 0.02
CA SER A 133 -3.78 -30.96 1.46
C SER A 133 -2.47 -31.41 2.07
N ILE A 134 -1.98 -30.64 3.04
CA ILE A 134 -0.83 -31.00 3.89
C ILE A 134 -1.27 -30.98 5.34
N ALA A 135 -0.89 -31.99 6.09
CA ALA A 135 -0.96 -31.99 7.54
C ALA A 135 0.46 -31.95 8.07
N MET A 136 0.73 -30.99 8.94
CA MET A 136 1.99 -30.91 9.66
C MET A 136 1.71 -30.97 11.14
N ALA A 137 2.41 -31.86 11.83
CA ALA A 137 2.37 -31.96 13.27
C ALA A 137 3.80 -31.93 13.80
N TRP A 138 4.02 -31.20 14.88
CA TRP A 138 5.27 -31.21 15.62
C TRP A 138 4.98 -31.53 17.08
N SER A 139 5.97 -32.12 17.71
CA SER A 139 5.91 -32.50 19.10
C SER A 139 7.29 -32.26 19.67
N THR A 140 7.39 -31.41 20.70
CA THR A 140 8.62 -31.28 21.47
C THR A 140 8.47 -32.07 22.76
N GLN A 141 9.46 -32.89 23.06
CA GLN A 141 9.53 -33.62 24.33
C GLN A 141 10.50 -32.88 25.24
N GLY A 142 9.99 -32.32 26.34
CA GLY A 142 10.85 -31.77 27.39
C GLY A 142 11.70 -32.89 28.01
N ASN A 143 12.98 -32.61 28.27
CA ASN A 143 14.00 -33.48 28.87
C ASN A 143 13.57 -34.91 29.20
N ALA A 144 14.08 -35.89 28.43
CA ALA A 144 13.89 -37.33 28.58
C ALA A 144 14.35 -37.94 29.93
N LEU A 145 14.82 -37.11 30.88
CA LEU A 145 15.29 -37.51 32.21
C LEU A 145 14.19 -37.42 33.28
N SER A 146 13.02 -36.88 32.96
CA SER A 146 11.85 -36.89 33.86
C SER A 146 11.02 -38.15 33.63
N ASN A 147 10.86 -38.98 34.67
CA ASN A 147 9.97 -40.16 34.62
C ASN A 147 8.48 -39.78 34.43
N ASP A 148 8.11 -38.49 34.55
CA ASP A 148 6.82 -37.97 34.11
C ASP A 148 6.86 -37.67 32.60
N ALA A 149 6.99 -38.74 31.81
CA ALA A 149 7.26 -38.71 30.36
C ALA A 149 6.17 -38.01 29.49
N PHE A 150 5.08 -37.53 30.10
CA PHE A 150 3.92 -36.96 29.38
C PHE A 150 3.43 -35.60 29.89
N SER A 151 3.88 -35.09 31.03
CA SER A 151 3.20 -33.92 31.63
C SER A 151 3.47 -32.58 30.92
N ASN A 152 4.58 -32.47 30.16
CA ASN A 152 5.00 -31.21 29.51
C ASN A 152 5.31 -31.40 28.00
N LYS A 153 4.52 -32.21 27.29
CA LYS A 153 4.67 -32.35 25.84
C LYS A 153 3.89 -31.22 25.16
N THR A 154 4.59 -30.26 24.56
CA THR A 154 3.92 -29.31 23.67
C THR A 154 3.78 -29.93 22.29
N VAL A 155 2.53 -30.18 21.91
CA VAL A 155 2.15 -30.72 20.62
C VAL A 155 1.38 -29.62 19.89
N GLY A 156 1.70 -29.42 18.62
CA GLY A 156 0.92 -28.56 17.75
C GLY A 156 0.90 -29.10 16.34
N GLY A 157 -0.08 -28.66 15.56
CA GLY A 157 -0.20 -29.06 14.17
C GLY A 157 -1.14 -28.15 13.41
N ALA A 158 -0.93 -28.07 12.11
CA ALA A 158 -1.82 -27.39 11.19
C ALA A 158 -2.14 -28.30 10.01
N ARG A 159 -3.42 -28.40 9.66
CA ARG A 159 -3.89 -29.04 8.44
C ARG A 159 -4.31 -27.96 7.47
N CYS A 160 -3.61 -27.87 6.35
CA CYS A 160 -3.81 -26.88 5.32
C CYS A 160 -4.32 -27.54 4.04
N SER A 161 -5.27 -26.88 3.38
CA SER A 161 -5.71 -27.25 2.04
C SER A 161 -5.41 -26.11 1.08
N LEU A 162 -5.09 -26.45 -0.16
CA LEU A 162 -4.80 -25.50 -1.23
C LEU A 162 -6.12 -24.92 -1.78
N TYR A 163 -6.18 -23.61 -1.96
CA TYR A 163 -7.32 -22.89 -2.51
C TYR A 163 -6.91 -22.07 -3.71
N ASN A 164 -7.81 -21.97 -4.68
CA ASN A 164 -7.76 -20.93 -5.69
C ASN A 164 -8.17 -19.63 -5.01
N THR A 165 -7.34 -18.61 -5.11
CA THR A 165 -7.61 -17.32 -4.47
C THR A 165 -7.36 -16.17 -5.44
N THR A 166 -8.11 -15.10 -5.24
CA THR A 166 -7.78 -13.80 -5.81
C THR A 166 -6.97 -13.06 -4.75
N GLN A 167 -5.71 -12.80 -5.07
CA GLN A 167 -4.80 -12.07 -4.19
C GLN A 167 -4.62 -10.65 -4.70
N GLY A 168 -4.31 -9.74 -3.78
CA GLY A 168 -3.97 -8.37 -4.09
C GLY A 168 -2.71 -7.95 -3.36
N ALA A 169 -1.87 -7.16 -3.99
CA ALA A 169 -0.72 -6.57 -3.34
C ALA A 169 -0.75 -5.05 -3.50
N VAL A 170 -0.66 -4.34 -2.38
CA VAL A 170 -0.42 -2.89 -2.37
C VAL A 170 1.08 -2.70 -2.42
N VAL A 171 1.54 -1.99 -3.45
CA VAL A 171 2.95 -1.77 -3.71
C VAL A 171 3.21 -0.28 -3.66
N SER A 172 4.06 0.13 -2.74
CA SER A 172 4.56 1.50 -2.68
C SER A 172 6.07 1.52 -2.92
N PHE A 173 6.49 2.37 -3.83
CA PHE A 173 7.88 2.70 -4.06
C PHE A 173 8.17 4.06 -3.46
N LEU A 174 9.22 4.13 -2.65
CA LEU A 174 9.78 5.38 -2.16
C LEU A 174 11.29 5.33 -2.34
N ASN A 175 11.87 6.30 -3.07
CA ASN A 175 13.31 6.36 -3.31
C ASN A 175 13.88 5.04 -3.85
N SER A 176 13.25 4.47 -4.88
CA SER A 176 13.61 3.16 -5.48
C SER A 176 13.51 1.93 -4.57
N THR A 177 13.03 2.07 -3.34
CA THR A 177 12.79 0.95 -2.43
C THR A 177 11.32 0.56 -2.50
N ALA A 178 11.03 -0.69 -2.84
CA ALA A 178 9.67 -1.20 -2.86
C ALA A 178 9.28 -1.72 -1.46
N THR A 179 8.09 -1.39 -1.02
CA THR A 179 7.40 -2.06 0.09
C THR A 179 6.14 -2.69 -0.45
N ILE A 180 6.03 -4.00 -0.32
CA ILE A 180 4.92 -4.79 -0.84
C ILE A 180 4.11 -5.31 0.35
N HIS A 181 2.80 -5.08 0.33
CA HIS A 181 1.89 -5.62 1.34
C HIS A 181 0.86 -6.54 0.66
N PRO A 182 1.14 -7.85 0.59
CA PRO A 182 0.26 -8.80 -0.04
C PRO A 182 -0.91 -9.17 0.87
N THR A 183 -2.07 -9.40 0.28
CA THR A 183 -3.33 -9.70 0.96
C THR A 183 -4.16 -10.67 0.13
N ILE A 184 -4.92 -11.55 0.80
CA ILE A 184 -5.89 -12.41 0.14
C ILE A 184 -7.22 -11.66 0.08
N ILE A 185 -7.75 -11.41 -1.12
CA ILE A 185 -9.03 -10.70 -1.30
C ILE A 185 -10.19 -11.67 -1.16
N SER A 186 -10.10 -12.82 -1.83
CA SER A 186 -11.14 -13.85 -1.78
C SER A 186 -10.55 -15.25 -1.88
N TYR A 187 -11.10 -16.15 -1.06
CA TYR A 187 -10.98 -17.59 -1.28
C TYR A 187 -12.07 -18.00 -2.25
N ASN A 188 -11.67 -18.55 -3.39
CA ASN A 188 -12.58 -19.09 -4.38
C ASN A 188 -12.86 -20.56 -4.00
N GLU A 189 -12.64 -21.50 -4.93
CA GLU A 189 -12.83 -22.92 -4.65
C GLU A 189 -11.59 -23.55 -4.03
N ALA A 190 -11.79 -24.49 -3.10
CA ALA A 190 -10.73 -25.40 -2.71
C ALA A 190 -10.26 -26.16 -3.94
N PHE A 191 -8.95 -26.36 -4.07
CA PHE A 191 -8.44 -27.34 -5.02
C PHE A 191 -8.91 -28.70 -4.55
N LYS A 192 -10.06 -29.14 -5.08
CA LYS A 192 -10.50 -30.52 -4.97
C LYS A 192 -9.47 -31.36 -5.68
N ASP A 193 -9.17 -32.53 -5.13
CA ASP A 193 -8.23 -33.51 -5.67
C ASP A 193 -8.29 -33.47 -7.19
N PHE A 194 -7.32 -32.76 -7.79
CA PHE A 194 -7.10 -32.83 -9.22
C PHE A 194 -6.45 -34.20 -9.38
N ASN A 195 -7.31 -35.22 -9.41
CA ASN A 195 -6.92 -36.58 -9.63
C ASN A 195 -6.51 -36.60 -11.11
N ILE A 196 -5.26 -36.19 -11.36
CA ILE A 196 -4.50 -36.58 -12.53
C ILE A 196 -4.41 -38.09 -12.38
N GLY A 197 -5.49 -38.81 -12.68
CA GLY A 197 -5.45 -40.25 -12.75
C GLY A 197 -4.34 -40.64 -13.72
N GLU A 198 -4.01 -41.92 -13.82
CA GLU A 198 -3.07 -42.40 -14.84
C GLU A 198 -3.43 -41.87 -16.25
N SER A 199 -4.72 -41.59 -16.52
CA SER A 199 -5.22 -40.96 -17.75
C SER A 199 -4.92 -39.47 -17.92
N GLY A 200 -4.56 -38.75 -16.85
CA GLY A 200 -4.24 -37.33 -16.88
C GLY A 200 -2.98 -37.06 -17.69
N CYS A 201 -1.98 -37.94 -17.61
CA CYS A 201 -0.81 -37.95 -18.48
C CYS A 201 -1.15 -38.06 -19.97
N ASP A 202 -2.00 -39.03 -20.30
CA ASP A 202 -2.45 -39.29 -21.68
C ASP A 202 -3.26 -38.11 -22.22
N MET A 203 -4.00 -37.45 -21.34
CA MET A 203 -4.75 -36.24 -21.61
C MET A 203 -3.83 -35.06 -22.00
N ILE A 204 -2.69 -34.86 -21.32
CA ILE A 204 -1.68 -33.85 -21.70
C ILE A 204 -1.00 -34.21 -23.02
N SER A 205 -0.75 -35.51 -23.27
CA SER A 205 -0.19 -36.02 -24.52
C SER A 205 -1.16 -35.88 -25.71
N SER A 206 -2.47 -35.88 -25.46
CA SER A 206 -3.47 -35.70 -26.50
C SER A 206 -3.65 -34.20 -26.78
N ASN A 207 -3.36 -33.74 -28.00
CA ASN A 207 -3.41 -32.33 -28.45
C ASN A 207 -4.79 -31.61 -28.32
N ASN A 208 -5.74 -32.15 -27.55
CA ASN A 208 -7.15 -31.77 -27.56
C ASN A 208 -7.66 -31.16 -26.24
N ILE A 209 -6.80 -30.89 -25.25
CA ILE A 209 -7.21 -30.26 -24.00
C ILE A 209 -6.88 -28.78 -24.02
N ASN A 210 -7.79 -28.00 -23.45
CA ASN A 210 -7.63 -26.57 -23.22
C ASN A 210 -6.36 -26.31 -22.38
N THR A 211 -5.25 -26.05 -23.07
CA THR A 211 -3.89 -26.01 -22.53
C THR A 211 -3.74 -25.03 -21.37
N THR A 212 -4.55 -23.96 -21.37
CA THR A 212 -4.57 -22.90 -20.37
C THR A 212 -5.04 -23.38 -18.99
N LEU A 213 -6.12 -24.17 -18.93
CA LEU A 213 -6.64 -24.67 -17.65
C LEU A 213 -5.68 -25.68 -17.03
N LEU A 214 -5.11 -26.54 -17.85
CA LEU A 214 -4.12 -27.52 -17.42
C LEU A 214 -2.84 -26.85 -16.91
N ALA A 215 -2.30 -25.87 -17.63
CA ALA A 215 -1.14 -25.09 -17.20
C ALA A 215 -1.39 -24.41 -15.85
N TYR A 216 -2.60 -23.85 -15.68
CA TYR A 216 -3.04 -23.25 -14.44
C TYR A 216 -2.97 -24.24 -13.26
N TYR A 217 -3.59 -25.42 -13.38
CA TYR A 217 -3.54 -26.46 -12.33
C TYR A 217 -2.13 -26.98 -12.08
N ALA A 218 -1.37 -27.23 -13.15
CA ALA A 218 0.00 -27.73 -13.06
C ALA A 218 0.90 -26.75 -12.29
N ASN A 219 0.78 -25.45 -12.54
CA ASN A 219 1.60 -24.44 -11.87
C ASN A 219 1.28 -24.32 -10.38
N TYR A 220 0.00 -24.37 -10.02
CA TYR A 220 -0.44 -24.33 -8.63
C TYR A 220 0.05 -25.57 -7.87
N TYR A 221 -0.11 -26.73 -8.49
CA TYR A 221 0.35 -27.99 -7.93
C TYR A 221 1.87 -28.03 -7.79
N ALA A 222 2.62 -27.57 -8.79
CA ALA A 222 4.08 -27.51 -8.72
C ALA A 222 4.56 -26.70 -7.51
N ILE A 223 3.99 -25.51 -7.29
CA ILE A 223 4.36 -24.64 -6.14
C ILE A 223 4.01 -25.33 -4.82
N ALA A 224 2.81 -25.90 -4.72
CA ALA A 224 2.35 -26.59 -3.52
C ALA A 224 3.21 -27.82 -3.22
N GLU A 225 3.46 -28.69 -4.21
CA GLU A 225 4.31 -29.87 -4.08
C GLU A 225 5.73 -29.47 -3.68
N TRP A 226 6.31 -28.43 -4.30
CA TRP A 226 7.62 -27.94 -3.92
C TRP A 226 7.65 -27.47 -2.46
N LEU A 227 6.65 -26.70 -2.03
CA LEU A 227 6.53 -26.23 -0.64
C LEU A 227 6.39 -27.42 0.31
N PHE A 228 5.56 -28.40 -0.01
CA PHE A 228 5.35 -29.59 0.80
C PHE A 228 6.63 -30.41 0.91
N GLN A 229 7.41 -30.55 -0.17
CA GLN A 229 8.73 -31.17 -0.14
C GLN A 229 9.75 -30.40 0.70
N GLN A 230 9.62 -29.07 0.82
CA GLN A 230 10.48 -28.29 1.72
C GLN A 230 10.07 -28.43 3.18
N LEU A 231 8.78 -28.59 3.45
CA LEU A 231 8.23 -28.77 4.79
C LEU A 231 8.35 -30.21 5.30
N ASP A 232 8.42 -31.18 4.39
CA ASP A 232 8.66 -32.57 4.70
C ASP A 232 10.07 -32.77 5.25
N GLY A 233 10.14 -33.51 6.36
CA GLY A 233 11.40 -33.78 7.04
C GLY A 233 11.22 -34.08 8.52
N SER A 234 12.34 -34.41 9.16
CA SER A 234 12.40 -34.73 10.59
C SER A 234 13.63 -34.10 11.21
N ILE A 235 13.48 -33.57 12.42
CA ILE A 235 14.60 -33.09 13.23
C ILE A 235 14.76 -34.07 14.40
N ILE A 236 15.94 -34.69 14.49
CA ILE A 236 16.28 -35.62 15.56
C ILE A 236 17.51 -35.06 16.29
N PHE A 237 17.36 -34.80 17.59
CA PHE A 237 18.47 -34.43 18.47
C PHE A 237 19.04 -35.68 19.13
N TYR A 238 20.36 -35.83 19.08
CA TYR A 238 21.08 -36.88 19.81
C TYR A 238 21.65 -36.30 21.11
N ALA A 239 21.55 -37.04 22.21
CA ALA A 239 22.16 -36.65 23.47
C ALA A 239 23.71 -36.70 23.36
N GLU A 240 24.40 -35.77 24.04
CA GLU A 240 25.86 -35.70 24.08
C GLU A 240 26.50 -37.05 24.46
N GLY A 241 27.34 -37.58 23.56
CA GLY A 241 28.05 -38.85 23.75
C GLY A 241 28.19 -39.68 22.46
N VAL A 242 27.30 -39.47 21.48
CA VAL A 242 27.41 -39.99 20.12
C VAL A 242 27.77 -38.80 19.22
N HIS A 243 28.92 -38.82 18.55
CA HIS A 243 29.44 -37.72 17.69
C HIS A 243 28.64 -37.51 16.40
N SER A 244 27.31 -37.58 16.44
CA SER A 244 26.45 -37.29 15.30
C SER A 244 25.70 -35.99 15.60
N GLY A 245 26.10 -34.91 14.92
CA GLY A 245 25.33 -33.67 14.89
C GLY A 245 23.89 -33.91 14.40
N PRO A 246 22.99 -32.92 14.54
CA PRO A 246 21.61 -33.08 14.10
C PRO A 246 21.58 -33.42 12.61
N ASN A 247 20.91 -34.51 12.25
CA ASN A 247 20.64 -34.80 10.84
C ASN A 247 19.44 -33.92 10.43
N VAL A 248 19.75 -32.70 10.00
CA VAL A 248 18.76 -31.71 9.60
C VAL A 248 18.36 -31.97 8.15
N SER A 249 17.13 -32.44 7.94
CA SER A 249 16.48 -32.39 6.63
C SER A 249 16.01 -30.95 6.30
N ASN A 250 15.74 -30.68 5.03
CA ASN A 250 15.44 -29.35 4.45
C ASN A 250 14.47 -28.45 5.25
N SER A 251 13.54 -29.03 6.01
CA SER A 251 12.49 -28.33 6.76
C SER A 251 12.97 -27.41 7.89
N ALA A 252 14.17 -27.63 8.46
CA ALA A 252 14.67 -26.76 9.54
C ALA A 252 15.27 -25.42 9.08
N THR A 253 15.29 -25.15 7.77
CA THR A 253 15.80 -23.88 7.21
C THR A 253 14.69 -22.86 6.94
N SER A 254 13.43 -23.20 7.23
CA SER A 254 12.30 -22.29 7.05
C SER A 254 12.25 -21.24 8.14
N ASN A 255 11.74 -20.04 7.82
CA ASN A 255 11.47 -19.00 8.82
C ASN A 255 10.25 -19.28 9.71
N ILE A 256 9.57 -20.42 9.53
CA ILE A 256 8.42 -20.82 10.35
C ILE A 256 8.89 -21.35 11.71
N PHE A 257 10.05 -22.01 11.74
CA PHE A 257 10.57 -22.63 12.94
C PHE A 257 11.90 -21.98 13.34
N TYR A 258 12.08 -21.79 14.64
CA TYR A 258 13.34 -21.44 15.23
C TYR A 258 14.00 -22.70 15.78
N LEU A 259 15.19 -23.01 15.26
CA LEU A 259 16.05 -24.07 15.75
C LEU A 259 17.24 -23.46 16.48
N ASN A 260 17.40 -23.76 17.76
CA ASN A 260 18.58 -23.43 18.53
C ASN A 260 19.39 -24.71 18.77
N GLU A 261 20.42 -24.90 17.95
CA GLU A 261 21.27 -26.09 17.97
C GLU A 261 22.01 -26.27 19.31
N PHE A 262 22.41 -25.16 19.96
CA PHE A 262 23.14 -25.21 21.23
C PHE A 262 22.30 -25.71 22.40
N THR A 263 21.01 -25.37 22.40
CA THR A 263 20.07 -25.77 23.47
C THR A 263 19.25 -26.99 23.10
N GLY A 264 19.34 -27.47 21.85
CA GLY A 264 18.45 -28.49 21.31
C GLY A 264 16.98 -28.04 21.29
N GLN A 265 16.72 -26.72 21.27
CA GLN A 265 15.37 -26.18 21.33
C GLN A 265 14.82 -26.00 19.91
N PHE A 266 13.65 -26.60 19.67
CA PHE A 266 12.84 -26.37 18.48
C PHE A 266 11.54 -25.70 18.91
N SER A 267 11.22 -24.56 18.33
CA SER A 267 9.99 -23.83 18.62
C SER A 267 9.49 -23.10 17.39
N PRO A 268 8.18 -22.97 17.20
CA PRO A 268 7.66 -22.15 16.12
C PRO A 268 8.02 -20.68 16.35
N ARG A 269 8.39 -19.96 15.29
CA ARG A 269 8.73 -18.54 15.36
C ARG A 269 7.49 -17.69 15.57
N THR A 270 6.35 -18.12 15.02
CA THR A 270 5.04 -17.49 15.24
C THR A 270 4.20 -18.35 16.18
N PRO A 271 3.41 -17.76 17.08
CA PRO A 271 2.51 -18.52 17.95
C PRO A 271 1.39 -19.21 17.15
N ASP A 272 1.03 -18.66 15.98
CA ASP A 272 0.06 -19.24 15.06
C ASP A 272 0.75 -19.73 13.78
N ILE A 273 1.05 -21.02 13.74
CA ILE A 273 1.68 -21.66 12.57
C ILE A 273 0.73 -21.63 11.36
N ARG A 274 -0.59 -21.65 11.58
CA ARG A 274 -1.56 -21.59 10.47
C ARG A 274 -1.35 -20.33 9.67
N HIS A 275 -1.34 -19.18 10.35
CA HIS A 275 -1.14 -17.90 9.70
C HIS A 275 0.25 -17.80 9.04
N GLY A 276 1.28 -18.34 9.69
CA GLY A 276 2.63 -18.41 9.13
C GLY A 276 2.71 -19.18 7.81
N LEU A 277 1.98 -20.29 7.68
CA LEU A 277 1.93 -21.09 6.45
C LEU A 277 1.12 -20.44 5.34
N GLU A 278 -0.02 -19.85 5.69
CA GLU A 278 -0.85 -19.09 4.75
C GLU A 278 -0.04 -17.91 4.17
N GLN A 279 0.62 -17.15 5.04
CA GLN A 279 1.46 -16.02 4.65
C GLN A 279 2.70 -16.48 3.86
N LEU A 280 3.31 -17.62 4.20
CA LEU A 280 4.45 -18.15 3.47
C LEU A 280 4.10 -18.38 2.00
N LEU A 281 2.99 -19.06 1.70
CA LEU A 281 2.62 -19.31 0.29
C LEU A 281 2.29 -18.00 -0.45
N VAL A 282 1.65 -17.04 0.22
CA VAL A 282 1.43 -15.70 -0.36
C VAL A 282 2.78 -15.03 -0.69
N ASN A 283 3.74 -15.03 0.24
CA ASN A 283 5.07 -14.46 0.02
C ASN A 283 5.81 -15.14 -1.15
N LEU A 284 5.72 -16.47 -1.25
CA LEU A 284 6.28 -17.23 -2.37
C LEU A 284 5.68 -16.79 -3.72
N THR A 285 4.37 -16.54 -3.79
CA THR A 285 3.73 -16.08 -5.04
C THR A 285 4.16 -14.66 -5.42
N VAL A 286 4.34 -13.77 -4.44
CA VAL A 286 4.90 -12.42 -4.66
C VAL A 286 6.34 -12.51 -5.19
N ALA A 287 7.16 -13.40 -4.64
CA ALA A 287 8.51 -13.65 -5.12
C ALA A 287 8.54 -14.16 -6.57
N LEU A 288 7.56 -14.99 -6.95
CA LEU A 288 7.40 -15.42 -8.34
C LEU A 288 7.01 -14.25 -9.25
N ILE A 289 6.12 -13.36 -8.83
CA ILE A 289 5.79 -12.12 -9.58
C ILE A 289 7.04 -11.26 -9.79
N ALA A 290 7.85 -11.09 -8.75
CA ALA A 290 9.09 -10.33 -8.82
C ALA A 290 10.07 -10.84 -9.88
N SER A 291 10.00 -12.14 -10.18
CA SER A 291 10.84 -12.81 -11.17
C SER A 291 10.22 -12.98 -12.55
N SER A 292 8.92 -12.71 -12.67
CA SER A 292 8.16 -12.94 -13.89
C SER A 292 8.51 -11.89 -14.95
N MET A 293 8.47 -12.29 -16.22
CA MET A 293 8.65 -11.38 -17.36
C MET A 293 7.33 -10.78 -17.86
N ASN A 294 6.20 -11.28 -17.36
CA ASN A 294 4.89 -10.79 -17.79
C ASN A 294 4.56 -9.49 -17.08
N THR A 295 3.88 -8.58 -17.77
CA THR A 295 3.41 -7.30 -17.23
C THR A 295 1.90 -7.16 -17.40
N THR A 296 1.28 -6.38 -16.53
CA THR A 296 -0.12 -5.95 -16.64
C THR A 296 -0.22 -4.45 -16.40
N GLU A 297 -1.11 -3.80 -17.13
CA GLU A 297 -1.42 -2.38 -16.93
C GLU A 297 -2.24 -2.18 -15.64
N VAL A 298 -1.78 -1.27 -14.78
CA VAL A 298 -2.53 -0.85 -13.58
C VAL A 298 -2.56 0.65 -13.44
N SER A 299 -3.65 1.17 -12.86
CA SER A 299 -3.74 2.58 -12.49
C SER A 299 -2.92 2.82 -11.22
N ALA A 300 -1.82 3.55 -11.34
CA ALA A 300 -0.92 3.90 -10.25
C ALA A 300 -1.01 5.39 -9.91
N SER A 301 -0.88 5.71 -8.63
CA SER A 301 -0.67 7.08 -8.15
C SER A 301 0.83 7.36 -8.14
N VAL A 302 1.32 8.21 -9.04
CA VAL A 302 2.74 8.51 -9.23
C VAL A 302 3.05 9.88 -8.64
N GLU A 303 4.06 9.95 -7.79
CA GLU A 303 4.58 11.21 -7.27
C GLU A 303 5.32 11.97 -8.37
N GLN A 304 4.94 13.22 -8.59
CA GLN A 304 5.59 14.04 -9.60
C GLN A 304 6.84 14.71 -9.02
N ASN A 305 7.94 14.68 -9.79
CA ASN A 305 9.14 15.48 -9.49
C ASN A 305 8.96 16.95 -9.89
N LYS A 306 7.84 17.55 -9.48
CA LYS A 306 7.55 18.96 -9.75
C LYS A 306 7.30 19.65 -8.43
N LEU A 307 8.12 20.67 -8.18
CA LEU A 307 7.87 21.61 -7.11
C LEU A 307 6.73 22.51 -7.58
N VAL A 308 5.61 22.48 -6.85
CA VAL A 308 4.46 23.32 -7.12
C VAL A 308 4.33 24.30 -5.97
N TRP A 309 4.05 25.55 -6.30
CA TRP A 309 3.73 26.54 -5.32
C TRP A 309 2.31 26.28 -4.81
N GLU A 310 2.20 25.86 -3.56
CA GLU A 310 0.93 25.65 -2.88
C GLU A 310 0.72 26.79 -1.88
N TYR A 311 -0.53 27.28 -1.80
CA TYR A 311 -0.89 28.28 -0.80
C TYR A 311 -1.19 27.57 0.51
N ASP A 312 -0.48 27.93 1.58
CA ASP A 312 -0.86 27.52 2.92
C ASP A 312 -2.20 28.21 3.28
N ALA A 313 -3.28 27.42 3.33
CA ALA A 313 -4.62 27.92 3.58
C ALA A 313 -4.73 28.68 4.91
N HIS A 314 -3.96 28.28 5.92
CA HIS A 314 -3.98 28.89 7.25
C HIS A 314 -3.29 30.26 7.23
N ARG A 315 -2.11 30.37 6.62
CA ARG A 315 -1.42 31.66 6.43
C ARG A 315 -2.25 32.63 5.61
N LEU A 316 -2.88 32.14 4.53
CA LEU A 316 -3.77 32.93 3.70
C LEU A 316 -4.94 33.47 4.53
N TRP A 317 -5.60 32.60 5.31
CA TRP A 317 -6.71 32.99 6.19
C TRP A 317 -6.31 34.02 7.25
N ILE A 318 -5.11 33.92 7.83
CA ILE A 318 -4.63 34.92 8.79
C ILE A 318 -4.52 36.30 8.13
N ILE A 319 -3.86 36.39 6.97
CA ILE A 319 -3.60 37.66 6.30
C ILE A 319 -4.91 38.30 5.83
N TYR A 320 -5.76 37.54 5.13
CA TYR A 320 -7.05 38.04 4.65
C TYR A 320 -8.05 38.27 5.79
N GLY A 321 -8.03 37.43 6.82
CA GLY A 321 -8.88 37.56 8.00
C GLY A 321 -8.60 38.86 8.76
N ILE A 322 -7.33 39.21 8.97
CA ILE A 322 -6.95 40.49 9.59
C ILE A 322 -7.40 41.67 8.72
N ALA A 323 -7.16 41.62 7.40
CA ALA A 323 -7.55 42.68 6.49
C ALA A 323 -9.07 42.90 6.43
N LEU A 324 -9.84 41.81 6.36
CA LEU A 324 -11.30 41.83 6.41
C LEU A 324 -11.79 42.37 7.77
N GLY A 325 -11.18 41.93 8.88
CA GLY A 325 -11.50 42.40 10.22
C GLY A 325 -11.29 43.91 10.37
N LEU A 326 -10.16 44.44 9.91
CA LEU A 326 -9.87 45.87 9.91
C LEU A 326 -10.84 46.66 9.02
N THR A 327 -11.19 46.11 7.85
CA THR A 327 -12.13 46.74 6.92
C THR A 327 -13.53 46.80 7.53
N ALA A 328 -14.02 45.69 8.10
CA ALA A 328 -15.30 45.63 8.79
C ALA A 328 -15.36 46.60 9.97
N PHE A 329 -14.31 46.63 10.80
CA PHE A 329 -14.22 47.58 11.91
C PHE A 329 -14.29 49.04 11.43
N SER A 330 -13.56 49.38 10.37
CA SER A 330 -13.62 50.73 9.78
C SER A 330 -15.01 51.08 9.24
N GLY A 331 -15.73 50.11 8.67
CA GLY A 331 -17.10 50.27 8.20
C GLY A 331 -18.09 50.50 9.34
N VAL A 332 -17.96 49.75 10.44
CA VAL A 332 -18.78 49.93 11.65
C VAL A 332 -18.57 51.33 12.26
N VAL A 333 -17.31 51.78 12.37
CA VAL A 333 -17.00 53.13 12.85
C VAL A 333 -17.59 54.20 11.92
N GLY A 334 -17.43 54.04 10.61
CA GLY A 334 -18.00 54.96 9.62
C GLY A 334 -19.52 55.04 9.70
N LEU A 335 -20.19 53.89 9.81
CA LEU A 335 -21.64 53.82 9.97
C LEU A 335 -22.10 54.45 11.29
N ALA A 336 -21.37 54.22 12.39
CA ALA A 336 -21.68 54.82 13.68
C ALA A 336 -21.56 56.35 13.66
N CYS A 337 -20.57 56.91 12.96
CA CYS A 337 -20.48 58.36 12.75
C CYS A 337 -21.68 58.89 11.96
N ILE A 338 -22.05 58.24 10.85
CA ILE A 338 -23.21 58.65 10.03
C ILE A 338 -24.50 58.66 10.86
N LEU A 339 -24.70 57.64 11.71
CA LEU A 339 -25.90 57.55 12.55
C LEU A 339 -25.92 58.60 13.67
N LYS A 340 -24.75 59.02 14.17
CA LYS A 340 -24.66 59.97 15.28
C LYS A 340 -24.82 61.41 14.84
N ASP A 341 -24.27 61.78 13.68
CA ASP A 341 -24.31 63.17 13.22
C ASP A 341 -25.68 63.56 12.67
N GLY A 342 -26.53 62.60 12.26
CA GLY A 342 -27.98 62.77 12.07
C GLY A 342 -28.41 63.75 10.97
N ASP A 343 -27.50 64.56 10.45
CA ASP A 343 -27.71 65.47 9.35
C ASP A 343 -27.50 64.74 8.03
N ASN A 344 -28.54 64.76 7.20
CA ASN A 344 -28.50 64.35 5.80
C ASN A 344 -27.71 65.40 4.98
N GLU A 345 -26.48 65.71 5.39
CA GLU A 345 -25.57 66.48 4.54
C GLU A 345 -25.24 65.58 3.34
N SER A 346 -25.91 65.85 2.23
CA SER A 346 -25.50 65.31 0.94
C SER A 346 -24.03 65.64 0.76
N LEU A 347 -23.18 64.63 0.57
CA LEU A 347 -21.78 64.79 0.17
C LEU A 347 -21.73 65.41 -1.24
N SER A 348 -22.13 66.67 -1.33
CA SER A 348 -22.01 67.44 -2.55
C SER A 348 -20.51 67.68 -2.73
N PHE A 349 -20.03 67.59 -3.96
CA PHE A 349 -18.63 67.86 -4.30
C PHE A 349 -18.13 69.20 -3.73
N MET A 350 -19.05 70.15 -3.53
CA MET A 350 -18.81 71.45 -2.93
C MET A 350 -18.42 71.39 -1.45
N ASP A 351 -18.95 70.45 -0.67
CA ASP A 351 -18.62 70.34 0.76
C ASP A 351 -17.24 69.71 0.96
N ILE A 352 -16.83 68.79 0.09
CA ILE A 352 -15.45 68.27 0.04
C ILE A 352 -14.49 69.42 -0.30
N LEU A 353 -14.80 70.22 -1.33
CA LEU A 353 -13.99 71.39 -1.69
C LEU A 353 -13.94 72.42 -0.55
N ARG A 354 -15.07 72.66 0.12
CA ARG A 354 -15.16 73.60 1.25
C ARG A 354 -14.35 73.10 2.47
N ALA A 355 -14.33 71.80 2.75
CA ALA A 355 -13.53 71.22 3.82
C ALA A 355 -12.01 71.25 3.53
N THR A 356 -11.60 71.19 2.25
CA THR A 356 -10.19 71.34 1.85
C THR A 356 -9.74 72.81 1.73
N ARG A 357 -10.67 73.76 1.75
CA ARG A 357 -10.37 75.20 1.64
C ARG A 357 -9.79 75.70 2.97
N ASN A 358 -8.59 76.25 2.92
CA ASN A 358 -7.92 76.77 4.10
C ASN A 358 -8.64 78.05 4.59
N PRO A 359 -9.20 78.06 5.81
CA PRO A 359 -9.98 79.20 6.30
C PRO A 359 -9.14 80.48 6.43
N LYS A 360 -7.82 80.36 6.58
CA LYS A 360 -6.90 81.51 6.63
C LYS A 360 -6.75 82.23 5.30
N LEU A 361 -7.00 81.55 4.16
CA LEU A 361 -7.01 82.24 2.87
C LEU A 361 -8.27 83.10 2.71
N ASP A 362 -9.40 82.73 3.32
CA ASP A 362 -10.64 83.50 3.20
C ASP A 362 -10.60 84.80 4.01
N GLU A 363 -9.88 84.79 5.13
CA GLU A 363 -9.63 85.99 5.95
C GLU A 363 -8.74 87.00 5.21
N LEU A 364 -7.77 86.53 4.42
CA LEU A 364 -6.87 87.38 3.63
C LEU A 364 -7.53 88.07 2.43
N TYR A 365 -8.67 87.56 1.95
CA TYR A 365 -9.42 88.12 0.83
C TYR A 365 -10.74 88.79 1.24
N GLY A 366 -11.06 88.84 2.53
CA GLY A 366 -12.40 89.15 3.02
C GLY A 366 -12.46 90.31 4.00
N GLU A 367 -12.18 91.55 3.55
CA GLU A 367 -12.60 92.73 4.31
C GLU A 367 -13.36 93.80 3.50
N ASP A 368 -13.56 93.67 2.19
CA ASP A 368 -14.23 94.74 1.43
C ASP A 368 -15.11 94.30 0.24
N MET A 369 -15.64 93.07 0.26
CA MET A 369 -16.65 92.65 -0.73
C MET A 369 -18.06 92.69 -0.15
N ASP A 370 -18.83 93.66 -0.66
CA ASP A 370 -20.26 93.83 -0.44
C ASP A 370 -21.01 92.49 -0.58
N ASN A 371 -21.91 92.24 0.37
CA ASN A 371 -22.61 90.97 0.61
C ASN A 371 -23.42 90.49 -0.61
N THR A 372 -23.72 91.40 -1.53
CA THR A 372 -24.39 91.14 -2.81
C THR A 372 -23.51 90.37 -3.82
N THR A 373 -22.18 90.54 -3.75
CA THR A 373 -21.23 89.91 -4.70
C THR A 373 -20.87 88.47 -4.29
N ARG A 374 -21.01 88.13 -3.00
CA ARG A 374 -20.65 86.82 -2.43
C ARG A 374 -21.59 85.69 -2.87
N ALA A 375 -22.81 86.00 -3.25
CA ALA A 375 -23.77 85.03 -3.77
C ALA A 375 -23.53 84.66 -5.25
N GLN A 376 -22.82 85.51 -6.01
CA GLN A 376 -22.55 85.31 -7.45
C GLN A 376 -21.14 84.80 -7.78
N SER A 377 -20.22 84.82 -6.82
CA SER A 377 -18.84 84.30 -7.01
C SER A 377 -18.70 82.80 -6.76
N VAL A 378 -19.81 82.08 -6.57
CA VAL A 378 -19.79 80.61 -6.66
C VAL A 378 -19.52 80.25 -8.11
N LEU A 379 -18.26 79.91 -8.41
CA LEU A 379 -17.74 79.42 -9.69
C LEU A 379 -18.78 78.57 -10.44
N GLN A 380 -19.50 79.20 -11.36
CA GLN A 380 -20.27 78.50 -12.38
C GLN A 380 -19.27 77.91 -13.36
N TYR A 381 -18.84 76.67 -13.14
CA TYR A 381 -18.24 75.88 -14.20
C TYR A 381 -19.34 75.63 -15.25
N ASN A 382 -19.42 76.52 -16.25
CA ASN A 382 -20.15 76.27 -17.48
C ASN A 382 -19.50 75.06 -18.16
N VAL A 383 -20.05 73.87 -17.92
CA VAL A 383 -19.71 72.67 -18.68
C VAL A 383 -20.27 72.88 -20.09
N PRO A 384 -19.43 72.91 -21.15
CA PRO A 384 -19.91 73.04 -22.51
C PRO A 384 -20.80 71.84 -22.84
N LYS A 385 -22.02 72.09 -23.31
CA LYS A 385 -22.91 71.04 -23.86
C LYS A 385 -22.18 70.37 -25.03
N ALA A 386 -21.79 69.10 -24.83
CA ALA A 386 -21.34 68.24 -25.91
C ALA A 386 -22.50 68.02 -26.88
N TYR A 387 -22.31 68.38 -28.15
CA TYR A 387 -23.22 68.03 -29.24
C TYR A 387 -23.11 66.52 -29.50
N GLY A 388 -24.23 65.82 -29.41
CA GLY A 388 -24.34 64.43 -29.84
C GLY A 388 -24.34 64.32 -31.37
N PRO A 389 -23.78 63.23 -31.94
CA PRO A 389 -23.85 62.96 -33.37
C PRO A 389 -25.22 62.38 -33.74
N ASN A 390 -25.69 62.70 -34.95
CA ASN A 390 -26.88 62.13 -35.58
C ASN A 390 -26.82 60.60 -35.69
#